data_AF-A0A497GR93-F1
#
_entry.id   AF-A0A497GR93-F1
#
_cell.length_a   1.000
_cell.length_b   1.000
_cell.length_c   1.000
_cell.angle_alpha   90.00
_cell.angle_beta   90.00
_cell.angle_gamma   90.00
#
_symmetry.space_group_name_H-M   'P 1'
#
loop_
_entity.id
_entity.type
_entity.pdbx_description
1 polymer ?
#
loop_
_entity_poly.entity_id
_entity_poly.type
_entity_poly.pdbx_seq_one_letter_code
_entity_poly.pdbx_strand_id
1 'polypeptide(L)'
;MPETIRTRVVRAAGFADVLRRAAFAVFGKKVPSQVIVRDVGQLNKKIFEELVNRGVKKEDYIRITVEGEYDEEKQEIRWSNLVIERFIPETSLKDLEEKLKQLEEENKKLREEIDSLRRKYSEEALREVEELRRSLEEARREAEEKGREVARLREELDKARGELDKVKARVKELEEENSRLRGSLRAVMELASKALAKR
;
A
#
# COMPACT_ATOMS: atom_id res chain seq x y z
N MET A 1 38.08 8.06 -48.67
CA MET A 1 38.87 8.14 -47.42
C MET A 1 38.10 9.04 -46.47
N PRO A 2 37.67 8.52 -45.31
CA PRO A 2 36.92 9.31 -44.34
C PRO A 2 37.83 10.38 -43.74
N GLU A 3 37.32 11.60 -43.66
CA GLU A 3 37.99 12.72 -43.00
C GLU A 3 37.41 12.87 -41.59
N THR A 4 38.27 13.01 -40.58
CA THR A 4 37.83 13.17 -39.19
C THR A 4 37.72 14.64 -38.83
N ILE A 5 36.54 15.04 -38.35
CA ILE A 5 36.32 16.34 -37.71
C ILE A 5 36.36 16.15 -36.20
N ARG A 6 37.28 16.87 -35.54
CA ARG A 6 37.34 16.95 -34.09
C ARG A 6 37.22 18.40 -33.65
N THR A 7 36.20 18.71 -32.86
CA THR A 7 36.06 20.04 -32.27
C THR A 7 37.01 20.19 -31.08
N ARG A 8 37.36 21.44 -30.74
CA ARG A 8 37.89 21.76 -29.41
C ARG A 8 36.79 21.59 -28.34
N VAL A 9 37.18 21.70 -27.07
CA VAL A 9 36.20 21.82 -25.97
C VAL A 9 35.46 23.14 -26.13
N VAL A 10 34.15 23.07 -26.26
CA VAL A 10 33.28 24.23 -26.52
C VAL A 10 32.03 24.16 -25.66
N ARG A 11 31.43 25.31 -25.38
CA ARG A 11 30.10 25.32 -24.74
C ARG A 11 29.07 24.70 -25.67
N ALA A 12 28.14 23.94 -25.12
CA ALA A 12 27.04 23.34 -25.85
C ALA A 12 26.17 24.38 -26.57
N ALA A 13 26.09 25.63 -26.12
CA ALA A 13 25.40 26.67 -26.88
C ALA A 13 26.03 26.98 -28.25
N GLY A 14 27.34 26.77 -28.42
CA GLY A 14 28.11 27.20 -29.59
C GLY A 14 28.64 26.08 -30.48
N PHE A 15 28.27 24.81 -30.21
CA PHE A 15 28.86 23.67 -30.92
C PHE A 15 28.57 23.68 -32.43
N ALA A 16 27.36 24.10 -32.83
CA ALA A 16 26.91 24.02 -34.21
C ALA A 16 27.74 24.89 -35.15
N ASP A 17 28.16 26.07 -34.67
CA ASP A 17 28.98 26.99 -35.45
C ASP A 17 30.45 26.52 -35.55
N VAL A 18 30.94 25.91 -34.47
CA VAL A 18 32.29 25.31 -34.43
C VAL A 18 32.36 24.11 -35.36
N LEU A 19 31.34 23.25 -35.36
CA LEU A 19 31.25 22.08 -36.23
C LEU A 19 31.15 22.50 -37.71
N ARG A 20 30.36 23.54 -38.01
CA ARG A 20 30.28 24.12 -39.36
C ARG A 20 31.62 24.64 -39.84
N ARG A 21 32.32 25.43 -39.02
CA ARG A 21 33.66 25.95 -39.37
C ARG A 21 34.67 24.82 -39.59
N ALA A 22 34.64 23.79 -38.77
CA ALA A 22 35.52 22.63 -38.92
C ALA A 22 35.20 21.84 -40.20
N ALA A 23 33.92 21.65 -40.54
CA ALA A 23 33.50 21.00 -41.78
C ALA A 23 33.94 21.77 -43.03
N PHE A 24 33.87 23.11 -43.03
CA PHE A 24 34.40 23.91 -44.13
C PHE A 24 35.92 23.81 -44.27
N ALA A 25 36.66 23.75 -43.16
CA ALA A 25 38.11 23.61 -43.19
C ALA A 25 38.56 22.27 -43.80
N VAL A 26 37.82 21.19 -43.51
CA VAL A 26 38.13 19.83 -43.95
C VAL A 26 37.61 19.56 -45.37
N PHE A 27 36.35 19.90 -45.66
CA PHE A 27 35.68 19.54 -46.91
C PHE A 27 35.62 20.66 -47.95
N GLY A 28 35.97 21.92 -47.61
CA GLY A 28 35.76 23.08 -48.48
C GLY A 28 36.52 23.07 -49.81
N LYS A 29 37.56 22.23 -49.96
CA LYS A 29 38.29 22.03 -51.22
C LYS A 29 37.72 20.92 -52.10
N LYS A 30 36.92 20.00 -51.53
CA LYS A 30 36.43 18.77 -52.17
C LYS A 30 34.92 18.78 -52.40
N VAL A 31 34.17 19.53 -51.59
CA VAL A 31 32.70 19.51 -51.57
C VAL A 31 32.16 20.92 -51.81
N PRO A 32 31.12 21.10 -52.65
CA PRO A 32 30.48 22.39 -52.85
C PRO A 32 29.94 22.97 -51.54
N SER A 33 30.09 24.29 -51.35
CA SER A 33 29.71 24.95 -50.10
C SER A 33 28.23 24.74 -49.72
N GLN A 34 27.34 24.65 -50.70
CA GLN A 34 25.91 24.40 -50.45
C GLN A 34 25.64 23.02 -49.82
N VAL A 35 26.37 21.99 -50.26
CA VAL A 35 26.26 20.62 -49.75
C VAL A 35 26.77 20.56 -48.31
N ILE A 36 27.90 21.21 -48.01
CA ILE A 36 28.45 21.29 -46.65
C ILE A 36 27.44 21.93 -45.69
N VAL A 37 26.82 23.05 -46.07
CA VAL A 37 25.84 23.74 -45.20
C VAL A 37 24.63 22.86 -44.92
N ARG A 38 24.09 22.19 -45.95
CA ARG A 38 22.92 21.31 -45.84
C ARG A 38 23.21 20.13 -44.91
N ASP A 39 24.30 19.40 -45.15
CA ASP A 39 24.58 18.13 -44.49
C ASP A 39 25.07 18.34 -43.05
N VAL A 40 25.85 19.40 -42.80
CA VAL A 40 26.19 19.82 -41.43
C VAL A 40 24.94 20.31 -40.68
N GLY A 41 23.98 20.93 -41.36
CA GLY A 41 22.69 21.29 -40.78
C GLY A 41 21.92 20.08 -40.25
N GLN A 42 21.88 19.00 -41.02
CA GLN A 42 21.26 17.73 -40.61
C GLN A 42 22.02 17.09 -39.45
N LEU A 43 23.36 17.08 -39.50
CA LEU A 43 24.20 16.57 -38.41
C LEU A 43 23.98 17.38 -37.11
N ASN A 44 23.93 18.70 -37.20
CA ASN A 44 23.65 19.58 -36.06
C ASN A 44 22.31 19.26 -35.41
N LYS A 45 21.27 18.97 -36.20
CA LYS A 45 19.96 18.57 -35.68
C LYS A 45 20.06 17.26 -34.90
N LYS A 46 20.71 16.24 -35.47
CA LYS A 46 20.94 14.95 -34.79
C LYS A 46 21.74 15.10 -33.49
N ILE A 47 22.81 15.89 -33.52
CA ILE A 47 23.64 16.15 -32.33
C ILE A 47 22.83 16.90 -31.26
N PHE A 48 22.01 17.87 -31.66
CA PHE A 48 21.16 18.60 -30.72
C PHE A 48 20.15 17.69 -30.02
N GLU A 49 19.48 16.82 -30.78
CA GLU A 49 18.56 15.82 -30.22
C GLU A 49 19.28 14.89 -29.22
N GLU A 50 20.48 14.42 -29.57
CA GLU A 50 21.31 13.58 -28.69
C GLU A 50 21.75 14.32 -27.42
N LEU A 51 22.12 15.61 -27.52
CA LEU A 51 22.48 16.43 -26.35
C LEU A 51 21.29 16.63 -25.40
N VAL A 52 20.09 16.82 -25.93
CA VAL A 52 18.86 16.96 -25.14
C VAL A 52 18.51 15.64 -24.44
N ASN A 53 18.59 14.51 -25.15
CA ASN A 53 18.35 13.18 -24.56
C ASN A 53 19.30 12.87 -23.41
N ARG A 54 20.56 13.33 -23.51
CA ARG A 54 21.59 13.19 -22.46
C ARG A 54 21.48 14.24 -21.34
N GLY A 55 20.49 15.15 -21.39
CA GLY A 55 20.31 16.20 -20.40
C GLY A 55 21.49 17.17 -20.31
N VAL A 56 22.14 17.46 -21.44
CA VAL A 56 23.24 18.43 -21.53
C VAL A 56 22.66 19.84 -21.60
N LYS A 57 23.07 20.71 -20.67
CA LYS A 57 22.68 22.11 -20.61
C LYS A 57 23.52 22.96 -21.56
N LYS A 58 23.04 24.16 -21.89
CA LYS A 58 23.72 25.07 -22.83
C LYS A 58 25.09 25.54 -22.33
N GLU A 59 25.26 25.58 -21.01
CA GLU A 59 26.46 26.01 -20.30
C GLU A 59 27.52 24.91 -20.19
N ASP A 60 27.13 23.65 -20.42
CA ASP A 60 28.04 22.51 -20.34
C ASP A 60 29.11 22.58 -21.42
N TYR A 61 30.29 22.07 -21.10
CA TYR A 61 31.39 21.95 -22.05
C TYR A 61 31.32 20.58 -22.72
N ILE A 62 31.40 20.57 -24.04
CA ILE A 62 31.36 19.36 -24.85
C ILE A 62 32.50 19.34 -25.86
N ARG A 63 32.86 18.13 -26.30
CA ARG A 63 33.75 17.89 -27.43
C ARG A 63 33.07 16.89 -28.35
N ILE A 64 33.05 17.21 -29.64
CA ILE A 64 32.40 16.40 -30.67
C ILE A 64 33.49 15.88 -31.60
N THR A 65 33.48 14.58 -31.85
CA THR A 65 34.29 13.93 -32.86
C THR A 65 33.34 13.22 -33.82
N VAL A 66 33.51 13.43 -35.12
CA VAL A 66 32.70 12.81 -36.16
C VAL A 66 33.56 12.54 -37.39
N GLU A 67 33.35 11.43 -38.05
CA GLU A 67 33.98 11.10 -39.32
C GLU A 67 33.01 11.37 -40.46
N GLY A 68 33.50 11.93 -41.56
CA GLY A 68 32.70 12.22 -42.74
C GLY A 68 33.37 11.68 -44.01
N GLU A 69 32.59 11.04 -44.87
CA GLU A 69 33.02 10.66 -46.21
C GLU A 69 32.10 11.27 -47.26
N TYR A 70 32.67 11.95 -48.24
CA TYR A 70 31.90 12.55 -49.33
C TYR A 70 31.62 11.52 -50.42
N ASP A 71 30.34 11.37 -50.77
CA ASP A 71 29.85 10.55 -51.87
C ASP A 71 29.57 11.45 -53.09
N GLU A 72 30.40 11.34 -54.12
CA GLU A 72 30.30 12.15 -55.35
C GLU A 72 29.05 11.83 -56.18
N GLU A 73 28.54 10.59 -56.13
CA GLU A 73 27.36 10.18 -56.90
C GLU A 73 26.07 10.75 -56.29
N LYS A 74 26.01 10.82 -54.96
CA LYS A 74 24.84 11.32 -54.21
C LYS A 74 24.95 12.79 -53.83
N GLN A 75 26.12 13.40 -54.00
CA GLN A 75 26.43 14.74 -53.49
C GLN A 75 26.08 14.89 -52.01
N GLU A 76 26.48 13.92 -51.20
CA GLU A 76 26.17 13.84 -49.76
C GLU A 76 27.40 13.48 -48.93
N ILE A 77 27.52 14.05 -47.74
CA ILE A 77 28.51 13.65 -46.74
C ILE A 77 27.89 12.59 -45.83
N ARG A 78 28.40 11.36 -45.88
CA ARG A 78 28.05 10.31 -44.94
C ARG A 78 28.82 10.50 -43.64
N TRP A 79 28.10 10.77 -42.56
CA TRP A 79 28.66 10.89 -41.22
C TRP A 79 28.65 9.54 -40.48
N SER A 80 29.79 9.17 -39.90
CA SER A 80 29.97 7.98 -39.06
C SER A 80 30.71 8.34 -37.77
N ASN A 81 30.71 7.41 -36.80
CA ASN A 81 31.51 7.50 -35.58
C ASN A 81 31.32 8.81 -34.79
N LEU A 82 30.06 9.23 -34.60
CA LEU A 82 29.73 10.39 -33.78
C LEU A 82 29.99 10.08 -32.30
N VAL A 83 30.96 10.78 -31.70
CA VAL A 83 31.30 10.72 -30.28
C VAL A 83 31.11 12.10 -29.67
N ILE A 84 30.29 12.18 -28.61
CA ILE A 84 30.04 13.40 -27.84
C ILE A 84 30.55 13.17 -26.41
N GLU A 85 31.60 13.90 -26.03
CA GLU A 85 32.16 13.89 -24.69
C GLU A 85 31.64 15.11 -23.91
N ARG A 86 31.09 14.89 -22.71
CA ARG A 86 30.65 15.96 -21.78
C ARG A 86 31.72 16.17 -20.71
N PHE A 87 32.07 17.42 -20.47
CA PHE A 87 33.03 17.84 -19.45
C PHE A 87 32.28 18.51 -18.31
N ILE A 88 32.47 17.99 -17.11
CA ILE A 88 31.96 18.58 -15.87
C ILE A 88 33.12 19.33 -15.21
N PRO A 89 32.97 20.64 -14.91
CA PRO A 89 33.98 21.39 -14.18
C PRO A 89 34.23 20.81 -12.79
N GLU A 90 35.47 20.85 -12.32
CA GLU A 90 35.86 20.34 -10.99
C GLU A 90 35.09 21.02 -9.84
N THR A 91 34.73 22.30 -10.00
CA THR A 91 33.90 23.03 -9.03
C THR A 91 32.53 22.39 -8.85
N SER A 92 31.87 22.02 -9.96
CA SER A 92 30.58 21.35 -9.93
C SER A 92 30.68 19.91 -9.41
N LEU A 93 31.86 19.28 -9.55
CA LEU A 93 32.12 17.96 -8.98
C LEU A 93 32.12 18.01 -7.45
N LYS A 94 32.80 19.00 -6.85
CA LYS A 94 32.83 19.20 -5.40
C LYS A 94 31.45 19.49 -4.82
N ASP A 95 30.68 20.35 -5.49
CA ASP A 95 29.29 20.65 -5.06
C ASP A 95 28.39 19.40 -5.11
N LEU A 96 28.61 18.51 -6.08
CA LEU A 96 27.88 17.25 -6.20
C LEU A 96 28.30 16.25 -5.13
N GLU A 97 29.59 16.17 -4.80
CA GLU A 97 30.12 15.31 -3.73
C GLU A 97 29.59 15.74 -2.36
N GLU A 98 29.57 17.04 -2.07
CA GLU A 98 29.00 17.56 -0.81
C GLU A 98 27.51 17.23 -0.69
N LYS A 99 26.74 17.41 -1.78
CA LYS A 99 25.32 17.03 -1.80
C LYS A 99 25.13 15.53 -1.64
N LEU A 100 25.98 14.71 -2.25
CA LEU A 100 25.94 13.25 -2.10
C LEU A 100 26.11 12.88 -0.63
N LYS A 101 27.13 13.45 0.03
CA LYS A 101 27.40 13.21 1.44
C LYS A 101 26.24 13.63 2.35
N GLN A 102 25.62 14.79 2.09
CA GLN A 102 24.44 15.23 2.83
C GLN A 102 23.27 14.25 2.65
N LEU A 103 22.99 13.83 1.41
CA LEU A 103 21.93 12.87 1.12
C LEU A 103 22.18 11.48 1.74
N GLU A 104 23.44 11.06 1.83
CA GLU A 104 23.84 9.82 2.51
C GLU A 104 23.60 9.90 4.02
N GLU A 105 23.96 11.02 4.65
CA GLU A 105 23.70 11.26 6.08
C GLU A 105 22.19 11.33 6.38
N GLU A 106 21.41 12.02 5.54
CA GLU A 106 19.96 12.06 5.66
C GLU A 106 19.33 10.67 5.47
N ASN A 107 19.77 9.91 4.48
CA ASN A 107 19.32 8.52 4.29
C ASN A 107 19.59 7.65 5.50
N LYS A 108 20.77 7.81 6.12
CA LYS A 108 21.11 7.06 7.32
C LYS A 108 20.18 7.39 8.48
N LYS A 109 19.93 8.68 8.74
CA LYS A 109 18.99 9.14 9.79
C LYS A 109 17.58 8.62 9.55
N LEU A 110 17.08 8.72 8.32
CA LEU A 110 15.74 8.23 7.96
C LEU A 110 15.62 6.70 8.14
N ARG A 111 16.67 5.94 7.81
CA ARG A 111 16.69 4.49 8.07
C ARG A 111 16.62 4.17 9.56
N GLU A 112 17.41 4.87 10.37
CA GLU A 112 17.39 4.71 11.83
C GLU A 112 16.01 5.07 12.42
N GLU A 113 15.38 6.14 11.92
CA GLU A 113 14.03 6.54 12.33
C GLU A 113 12.98 5.50 11.95
N ILE A 114 13.01 4.99 10.71
CA ILE A 114 12.12 3.91 10.25
C ILE A 114 12.28 2.66 11.13
N ASP A 115 13.51 2.26 11.44
CA ASP A 115 13.76 1.10 12.28
C ASP A 115 13.23 1.33 13.71
N SER A 116 13.40 2.53 14.25
CA SER A 116 12.86 2.89 15.56
C SER A 116 11.33 2.86 15.60
N LEU A 117 10.68 3.39 14.56
CA LEU A 117 9.21 3.40 14.45
C LEU A 117 8.67 1.98 14.28
N ARG A 118 9.32 1.16 13.43
CA ARG A 118 8.95 -0.25 13.25
C ARG A 118 8.99 -1.03 14.56
N ARG A 119 10.03 -0.82 15.38
CA ARG A 119 10.12 -1.45 16.71
C ARG A 119 8.97 -1.01 17.62
N LYS A 120 8.72 0.31 17.73
CA LYS A 120 7.62 0.84 18.54
C LYS A 120 6.26 0.29 18.11
N TYR A 121 5.94 0.34 16.82
CA TYR A 121 4.69 -0.19 16.29
C TYR A 121 4.56 -1.70 16.52
N SER A 122 5.66 -2.46 16.38
CA SER A 122 5.63 -3.89 16.64
C SER A 122 5.40 -4.20 18.12
N GLU A 123 6.02 -3.45 19.03
CA GLU A 123 5.84 -3.62 20.47
C GLU A 123 4.42 -3.22 20.92
N GLU A 124 3.91 -2.10 20.43
CA GLU A 124 2.54 -1.64 20.71
C GLU A 124 1.49 -2.63 20.19
N ALA A 125 1.64 -3.09 18.95
CA ALA A 125 0.73 -4.09 18.38
C ALA A 125 0.76 -5.42 19.15
N LEU A 126 1.94 -5.86 19.61
CA LEU A 126 2.05 -7.06 20.45
C LEU A 126 1.32 -6.89 21.78
N ARG A 127 1.49 -5.73 22.45
CA ARG A 127 0.79 -5.42 23.71
C ARG A 127 -0.72 -5.39 23.54
N GLU A 128 -1.21 -4.72 22.49
CA GLU A 128 -2.65 -4.65 22.23
C GLU A 128 -3.26 -6.04 21.96
N VAL A 129 -2.55 -6.89 21.21
CA VAL A 129 -2.97 -8.27 20.99
C VAL A 129 -3.00 -9.07 22.30
N GLU A 130 -2.03 -8.88 23.19
CA GLU A 130 -2.01 -9.53 24.51
C GLU A 130 -3.17 -9.07 25.40
N GLU A 131 -3.45 -7.77 25.45
CA GLU A 131 -4.58 -7.21 26.20
C GLU A 131 -5.93 -7.71 25.68
N LEU A 132 -6.12 -7.70 24.35
CA LEU A 132 -7.34 -8.22 23.73
C LEU A 132 -7.52 -9.71 23.99
N ARG A 133 -6.44 -10.50 23.94
CA ARG A 133 -6.48 -11.93 24.30
C ARG A 133 -6.90 -12.14 25.74
N ARG A 134 -6.37 -11.35 26.67
CA ARG A 134 -6.72 -11.43 28.09
C ARG A 134 -8.19 -11.11 28.31
N SER A 135 -8.67 -10.01 27.73
CA SER A 135 -10.08 -9.61 27.82
C SER A 135 -11.01 -10.66 27.22
N LEU A 136 -10.62 -11.27 26.09
CA LEU A 136 -11.38 -12.36 25.49
C LEU A 136 -11.47 -13.59 26.39
N GLU A 137 -10.38 -13.94 27.08
CA GLU A 137 -10.38 -15.07 28.01
C GLU A 137 -11.26 -14.81 29.24
N GLU A 138 -11.23 -13.59 29.78
CA GLU A 138 -12.12 -13.16 30.87
C GLU A 138 -13.60 -13.22 30.45
N ALA A 139 -13.94 -12.67 29.29
CA ALA A 139 -15.31 -12.71 28.76
C ALA A 139 -15.78 -14.14 28.51
N ARG A 140 -14.90 -15.05 28.06
CA ARG A 140 -15.22 -16.47 27.90
C ARG A 140 -15.53 -17.14 29.24
N ARG A 141 -14.72 -16.88 30.27
CA ARG A 141 -14.96 -17.43 31.61
C ARG A 141 -16.30 -16.95 32.18
N GLU A 142 -16.60 -15.67 32.04
CA GLU A 142 -17.88 -15.11 32.49
C GLU A 142 -19.07 -15.73 31.73
N ALA A 143 -18.94 -15.93 30.42
CA ALA A 143 -19.96 -16.60 29.61
C ALA A 143 -20.17 -18.06 30.05
N GLU A 144 -19.11 -18.80 30.37
CA GLU A 144 -19.21 -20.15 30.90
C GLU A 144 -19.90 -20.19 32.27
N GLU A 145 -19.57 -19.26 33.17
CA GLU A 145 -20.16 -19.17 34.50
C GLU A 145 -21.66 -18.87 34.41
N LYS A 146 -22.05 -17.86 33.62
CA LYS A 146 -23.46 -17.55 33.33
C LYS A 146 -24.17 -18.73 32.66
N GLY A 147 -23.50 -19.45 31.77
CA GLY A 147 -24.04 -20.66 31.14
C GLY A 147 -24.37 -21.74 32.17
N ARG A 148 -23.49 -21.97 33.16
CA ARG A 148 -23.74 -22.91 34.27
C ARG A 148 -24.88 -22.44 35.17
N GLU A 149 -24.96 -21.16 35.45
CA GLU A 149 -26.05 -20.58 36.26
C GLU A 149 -27.41 -20.76 35.56
N VAL A 150 -27.49 -20.45 34.26
CA VAL A 150 -28.72 -20.67 33.48
C VAL A 150 -29.12 -22.15 33.49
N ALA A 151 -28.15 -23.07 33.39
CA ALA A 151 -28.44 -24.50 33.47
C ALA A 151 -29.05 -24.91 34.83
N ARG A 152 -28.49 -24.39 35.93
CA ARG A 152 -29.01 -24.64 37.29
C ARG A 152 -30.42 -24.08 37.47
N LEU A 153 -30.65 -22.83 37.07
CA LEU A 153 -31.96 -22.19 37.18
C LEU A 153 -33.02 -22.91 36.34
N ARG A 154 -32.66 -23.46 35.18
CA ARG A 154 -33.57 -24.31 34.39
C ARG A 154 -33.96 -25.59 35.13
N GLU A 155 -33.00 -26.26 35.75
CA GLU A 155 -33.26 -27.47 36.53
C GLU A 155 -34.17 -27.18 37.73
N GLU A 156 -33.92 -26.09 38.45
CA GLU A 156 -34.77 -25.64 39.56
C GLU A 156 -36.20 -25.31 39.10
N LEU A 157 -36.33 -24.62 37.96
CA LEU A 157 -37.63 -24.30 37.38
C LEU A 157 -38.42 -25.56 37.00
N ASP A 158 -37.76 -26.56 36.42
CA ASP A 158 -38.40 -27.82 36.04
C ASP A 158 -38.85 -28.62 37.28
N LYS A 159 -38.06 -28.63 38.36
CA LYS A 159 -38.46 -29.22 39.65
C LYS A 159 -39.68 -28.53 40.23
N ALA A 160 -39.67 -27.20 40.29
CA ALA A 160 -40.78 -26.40 40.82
C ALA A 160 -42.07 -26.59 40.00
N ARG A 161 -41.96 -26.71 38.67
CA ARG A 161 -43.09 -27.05 37.79
C ARG A 161 -43.66 -28.44 38.11
N GLY A 162 -42.79 -29.44 38.28
CA GLY A 162 -43.21 -30.78 38.67
C GLY A 162 -43.91 -30.83 40.03
N GLU A 163 -43.43 -30.06 41.01
CA GLU A 163 -44.10 -29.91 42.31
C GLU A 163 -45.47 -29.21 42.19
N LEU A 164 -45.54 -28.14 41.40
CA LEU A 164 -46.79 -27.43 41.15
C LEU A 164 -47.85 -28.36 40.53
N ASP A 165 -47.47 -29.21 39.59
CA ASP A 165 -48.40 -30.15 38.95
C ASP A 165 -48.91 -31.21 39.95
N LYS A 166 -48.05 -31.70 40.86
CA LYS A 166 -48.47 -32.60 41.94
C LYS A 166 -49.45 -31.91 42.90
N VAL A 167 -49.17 -30.67 43.29
CA VAL A 167 -50.07 -29.90 44.17
C VAL A 167 -51.42 -29.67 43.49
N LYS A 168 -51.42 -29.28 42.21
CA LYS A 168 -52.66 -29.11 41.42
C LYS A 168 -53.48 -30.40 41.36
N ALA A 169 -52.84 -31.55 41.13
CA ALA A 169 -53.52 -32.84 41.13
C ALA A 169 -54.15 -33.13 42.51
N ARG A 170 -53.41 -32.87 43.60
CA ARG A 170 -53.91 -33.08 44.97
C ARG A 170 -55.07 -32.16 45.32
N VAL A 171 -55.02 -30.89 44.91
CA VAL A 171 -56.13 -29.95 45.08
C VAL A 171 -57.39 -30.48 44.40
N LYS A 172 -57.26 -30.96 43.15
CA LYS A 172 -58.39 -31.54 42.42
C LYS A 172 -58.99 -32.76 43.12
N GLU A 173 -58.15 -33.68 43.63
CA GLU A 173 -58.62 -34.83 44.41
C GLU A 173 -59.41 -34.41 45.65
N LEU A 174 -58.87 -33.45 46.41
CA LEU A 174 -59.51 -32.93 47.63
C LEU A 174 -60.83 -32.20 47.31
N GLU A 175 -60.91 -31.48 46.19
CA GLU A 175 -62.15 -30.85 45.72
C GLU A 175 -63.22 -31.90 45.39
N GLU A 176 -62.84 -32.98 44.69
CA GLU A 176 -63.74 -34.10 44.38
C GLU A 176 -64.22 -34.80 45.66
N GLU A 177 -63.31 -35.06 46.62
CA GLU A 177 -63.64 -35.68 47.90
C GLU A 177 -64.57 -34.79 48.75
N ASN A 178 -64.30 -33.49 48.83
CA ASN A 178 -65.14 -32.53 49.56
C ASN A 178 -66.54 -32.44 48.92
N SER A 179 -66.62 -32.48 47.58
CA SER A 179 -67.91 -32.57 46.88
C SER A 179 -68.69 -33.83 47.25
N ARG A 180 -68.02 -34.99 47.29
CA ARG A 180 -68.62 -36.27 47.74
C ARG A 180 -69.09 -36.20 49.19
N LEU A 181 -68.24 -35.74 50.11
CA LEU A 181 -68.59 -35.61 51.53
C LEU A 181 -69.77 -34.66 51.75
N ARG A 182 -69.81 -33.52 51.06
CA ARG A 182 -70.97 -32.61 51.07
C ARG A 182 -72.24 -33.27 50.52
N GLY A 183 -72.12 -34.13 49.51
CA GLY A 183 -73.21 -34.97 49.02
C GLY A 183 -73.74 -35.93 50.09
N SER A 184 -72.84 -36.73 50.68
CA SER A 184 -73.18 -37.68 51.75
C SER A 184 -73.79 -36.99 52.97
N LEU A 185 -73.23 -35.86 53.39
CA LEU A 185 -73.74 -35.08 54.52
C LEU A 185 -75.19 -34.62 54.27
N ARG A 186 -75.49 -34.12 53.06
CA ARG A 186 -76.87 -33.76 52.69
C ARG A 186 -77.82 -34.94 52.76
N ALA A 187 -77.41 -36.12 52.28
CA ALA A 187 -78.23 -37.33 52.35
C ALA A 187 -78.51 -37.74 53.81
N VAL A 188 -77.50 -37.71 54.68
CA VAL A 188 -77.67 -38.02 56.11
C VAL A 188 -78.60 -37.01 56.78
N MET A 189 -78.45 -35.71 56.51
CA MET A 189 -79.35 -34.67 57.03
C MET A 189 -80.80 -34.90 56.59
N GLU A 190 -81.03 -35.31 55.34
CA GLU A 190 -82.38 -35.63 54.85
C GLU A 190 -82.99 -36.85 55.55
N LEU A 191 -82.19 -37.90 55.79
CA LEU A 191 -82.65 -39.07 56.55
C LEU A 191 -82.96 -38.70 58.01
N ALA A 192 -82.12 -37.88 58.65
CA ALA A 192 -82.32 -37.43 60.02
C ALA A 192 -83.59 -36.57 60.16
N SER A 193 -83.86 -35.66 59.21
CA SER A 193 -85.09 -34.86 59.21
C SER A 193 -86.33 -35.74 59.04
N LYS A 194 -86.30 -36.73 58.14
CA LYS A 194 -87.36 -37.73 57.97
C LYS A 194 -87.61 -38.56 59.22
N ALA A 195 -86.57 -38.92 59.96
CA ALA A 195 -86.68 -39.67 61.21
C ALA A 195 -87.26 -38.82 62.35
N LEU A 196 -86.87 -37.54 62.44
CA LEU A 196 -87.41 -36.60 63.42
C LEU A 196 -88.88 -36.26 63.16
N ALA A 197 -89.31 -36.22 61.90
CA ALA A 197 -90.71 -35.97 61.53
C ALA A 197 -91.66 -37.16 61.80
N LYS A 198 -91.14 -38.34 62.16
CA LYS A 198 -91.91 -39.56 62.47
C LYS A 198 -92.04 -39.88 63.98
N ARG A 199 -91.49 -39.03 64.85
CA ARG A 199 -91.70 -39.06 66.31
C ARG A 199 -92.78 -38.08 66.70
#